data_AF-A0A1I1MPD7-F1
#
_entry.id   AF-A0A1I1MPD7-F1
#
_cell.length_a   1.000
_cell.length_b   1.000
_cell.length_c   1.000
_cell.angle_alpha   90.00
_cell.angle_beta   90.00
_cell.angle_gamma   90.00
#
_symmetry.space_group_name_H-M   'P 1'
#
loop_
_entity.id
_entity.type
_entity.pdbx_description
1 polymer ?
#
loop_
_entity_poly.entity_id
_entity_poly.type
_entity_poly.pdbx_seq_one_letter_code
_entity_poly.pdbx_strand_id
1 'polypeptide(L)'
;MAVGKVVATWAAGKVGHRVGDGQCWTFAENALKNANAKTSNDIMGADGVNSDADYVWGTPVSLANLMPGDIVQFNYYTVHVDAADGSSWEETRGEPRHTAIVASVGANGKVVVYEQNATPGGAVKKTTLYFTNTDSITVGGNWWFYRPIPK
;
A
#
# COMPACT_ATOMS: atom_id res chain seq x y z
N MET A 1 7.23 -17.68 11.36
CA MET A 1 6.81 -16.28 11.53
C MET A 1 5.51 -16.09 10.77
N ALA A 2 4.57 -15.27 11.25
CA ALA A 2 3.36 -14.95 10.48
C ALA A 2 3.74 -14.26 9.16
N VAL A 3 3.05 -14.59 8.06
CA VAL A 3 3.36 -14.09 6.71
C VAL A 3 3.45 -12.56 6.68
N GLY A 4 2.47 -11.86 7.27
CA GLY A 4 2.48 -10.38 7.33
C GLY A 4 3.76 -9.81 7.97
N LYS A 5 4.28 -10.45 9.02
CA LYS A 5 5.54 -10.01 9.65
C LYS A 5 6.73 -10.11 8.68
N VAL A 6 6.77 -11.16 7.86
CA VAL A 6 7.84 -11.33 6.85
C VAL A 6 7.72 -10.27 5.76
N VAL A 7 6.50 -10.04 5.25
CA VAL A 7 6.20 -8.98 4.27
C VAL A 7 6.64 -7.60 4.79
N ALA A 8 6.22 -7.23 6.00
CA ALA A 8 6.55 -5.93 6.60
C ALA A 8 8.05 -5.76 6.85
N THR A 9 8.73 -6.80 7.33
CA THR A 9 10.17 -6.78 7.60
C THR A 9 10.96 -6.61 6.31
N TRP A 10 10.58 -7.35 5.27
CA TRP A 10 11.21 -7.25 3.97
C TRP A 10 11.01 -5.85 3.38
N ALA A 11 9.79 -5.32 3.42
CA ALA A 11 9.45 -3.99 2.92
C ALA A 11 10.24 -2.88 3.62
N ALA A 12 10.40 -2.98 4.96
CA ALA A 12 11.22 -2.05 5.74
C ALA A 12 12.68 -2.04 5.27
N GLY A 13 13.25 -3.21 4.95
CA GLY A 13 14.61 -3.34 4.42
C GLY A 13 14.79 -2.83 2.99
N LYS A 14 13.73 -2.36 2.32
CA LYS A 14 13.79 -1.77 0.98
C LYS A 14 13.63 -0.26 0.96
N VAL A 15 13.35 0.38 2.09
CA VAL A 15 13.23 1.85 2.17
C VAL A 15 14.50 2.51 1.62
N GLY A 16 14.33 3.50 0.74
CA GLY A 16 15.43 4.21 0.06
C GLY A 16 15.96 3.48 -1.19
N HIS A 17 15.51 2.26 -1.48
CA HIS A 17 15.92 1.50 -2.65
C HIS A 17 14.79 1.36 -3.67
N ARG A 18 15.16 1.29 -4.95
CA ARG A 18 14.26 0.88 -6.03
C ARG A 18 14.23 -0.64 -6.10
N VAL A 19 13.03 -1.20 -6.09
CA VAL A 19 12.76 -2.63 -6.18
C VAL A 19 12.23 -2.96 -7.57
N GLY A 20 12.87 -3.94 -8.21
CA GLY A 20 12.48 -4.42 -9.54
C GLY A 20 12.50 -3.31 -10.59
N ASP A 21 11.44 -3.23 -11.37
CA ASP A 21 11.22 -2.18 -12.37
C ASP A 21 10.83 -0.82 -11.77
N GLY A 22 10.71 -0.71 -10.45
CA GLY A 22 10.31 0.53 -9.77
C GLY A 22 8.81 0.74 -9.65
N GLN A 23 7.96 -0.24 -10.02
CA GLN A 23 6.51 -0.11 -9.90
C GLN A 23 6.01 -0.44 -8.48
N CYS A 24 4.86 0.13 -8.10
CA CYS A 24 4.18 -0.18 -6.83
C CYS A 24 3.73 -1.64 -6.77
N TRP A 25 3.20 -2.15 -7.89
CA TRP A 25 2.77 -3.54 -8.03
C TRP A 25 3.94 -4.53 -7.86
N THR A 26 5.05 -4.31 -8.57
CA THR A 26 6.25 -5.18 -8.48
C THR A 26 6.82 -5.21 -7.07
N PHE A 27 6.72 -4.10 -6.34
CA PHE A 27 7.14 -4.04 -4.94
C PHE A 27 6.28 -4.95 -4.05
N ALA A 28 4.96 -4.90 -4.17
CA ALA A 28 4.04 -5.75 -3.42
C ALA A 28 4.17 -7.24 -3.79
N GLU A 29 4.27 -7.55 -5.08
CA GLU A 29 4.52 -8.91 -5.59
C GLU A 29 5.79 -9.50 -5.00
N ASN A 30 6.90 -8.76 -5.03
CA ASN A 30 8.18 -9.26 -4.52
C ASN A 30 8.16 -9.46 -3.00
N ALA A 31 7.44 -8.62 -2.26
CA ALA A 31 7.26 -8.79 -0.82
C ALA A 31 6.50 -10.08 -0.50
N LEU A 32 5.41 -10.35 -1.24
CA LEU A 32 4.62 -11.58 -1.08
C LEU A 32 5.41 -12.83 -1.47
N LYS A 33 6.16 -12.78 -2.59
CA LYS A 33 7.05 -13.88 -3.01
C LYS A 33 8.10 -14.17 -1.94
N ASN A 34 8.73 -13.14 -1.36
CA ASN A 34 9.70 -13.31 -0.28
C ASN A 34 9.10 -13.98 0.97
N ALA A 35 7.83 -13.72 1.25
CA ALA A 35 7.11 -14.30 2.37
C ALA A 35 6.51 -15.68 2.08
N ASN A 36 6.74 -16.27 0.90
CA ASN A 36 6.07 -17.47 0.42
C ASN A 36 4.53 -17.37 0.50
N ALA A 37 4.00 -16.20 0.13
CA ALA A 37 2.58 -15.89 0.11
C ALA A 37 2.04 -15.91 -1.33
N LYS A 38 0.72 -16.10 -1.46
CA LYS A 38 0.02 -15.93 -2.73
C LYS A 38 0.12 -14.47 -3.16
N THR A 39 0.47 -14.30 -4.42
CA THR A 39 0.61 -13.02 -5.11
C THR A 39 -0.69 -12.63 -5.80
N SER A 40 -0.78 -11.40 -6.33
CA SER A 40 -1.94 -11.01 -7.14
C SER A 40 -2.07 -11.90 -8.38
N ASN A 41 -0.95 -12.29 -9.00
CA ASN A 41 -0.92 -13.28 -10.08
C ASN A 41 -1.49 -14.65 -9.67
N ASP A 42 -1.16 -15.13 -8.46
CA ASP A 42 -1.66 -16.43 -7.98
C ASP A 42 -3.18 -16.40 -7.70
N ILE A 43 -3.72 -15.22 -7.34
CA ILE A 43 -5.13 -15.06 -6.94
C ILE A 43 -6.03 -14.74 -8.14
N MET A 44 -5.60 -13.84 -9.01
CA MET A 44 -6.40 -13.33 -10.13
C MET A 44 -6.11 -14.07 -11.44
N GLY A 45 -5.02 -14.85 -11.49
CA GLY A 45 -4.47 -15.38 -12.73
C GLY A 45 -3.77 -14.29 -13.55
N ALA A 46 -2.86 -14.70 -14.45
CA ALA A 46 -2.08 -13.77 -15.27
C ALA A 46 -2.96 -12.83 -16.12
N ASP A 47 -4.09 -13.34 -16.63
CA ASP A 47 -5.02 -12.56 -17.45
C ASP A 47 -5.85 -11.57 -16.62
N GLY A 48 -5.97 -11.79 -15.31
CA GLY A 48 -6.68 -10.91 -14.39
C GLY A 48 -5.83 -9.74 -13.90
N VAL A 49 -4.50 -9.82 -14.02
CA VAL A 49 -3.58 -8.74 -13.64
C VAL A 49 -3.27 -7.89 -14.87
N ASN A 50 -3.97 -6.77 -15.02
CA ASN A 50 -3.77 -5.81 -16.10
C ASN A 50 -3.82 -4.36 -15.57
N SER A 51 -3.46 -3.40 -16.41
CA SER A 51 -3.43 -1.97 -16.06
C SER A 51 -4.78 -1.43 -15.58
N ASP A 52 -5.89 -2.10 -15.94
CA ASP A 52 -7.26 -1.72 -15.62
C ASP A 52 -7.85 -2.49 -14.43
N ALA A 53 -7.10 -3.39 -13.79
CA ALA A 53 -7.60 -4.22 -12.71
C ALA A 53 -7.30 -3.65 -11.32
N ASP A 54 -8.29 -3.67 -10.43
CA ASP A 54 -8.06 -3.46 -9.00
C ASP A 54 -7.47 -4.74 -8.42
N TYR A 55 -6.18 -4.71 -8.07
CA TYR A 55 -5.45 -5.91 -7.67
C TYR A 55 -5.93 -6.48 -6.33
N VAL A 56 -6.15 -7.79 -6.31
CA VAL A 56 -6.44 -8.56 -5.10
C VAL A 56 -5.16 -9.17 -4.57
N TRP A 57 -4.85 -8.88 -3.31
CA TRP A 57 -3.59 -9.28 -2.67
C TRP A 57 -3.75 -10.34 -1.56
N GLY A 58 -4.99 -10.76 -1.29
CA GLY A 58 -5.28 -11.75 -0.26
C GLY A 58 -6.71 -11.67 0.25
N THR A 59 -6.91 -11.96 1.54
CA THR A 59 -8.23 -11.93 2.17
C THR A 59 -8.59 -10.51 2.57
N PRO A 60 -9.79 -9.99 2.21
CA PRO A 60 -10.22 -8.65 2.63
C PRO A 60 -10.17 -8.48 4.16
N VAL A 61 -9.71 -7.31 4.62
CA VAL A 61 -9.67 -6.93 6.03
C VAL A 61 -10.22 -5.52 6.22
N SER A 62 -10.78 -5.23 7.40
CA SER A 62 -11.23 -3.89 7.76
C SER A 62 -10.10 -3.08 8.39
N LEU A 63 -10.20 -1.75 8.33
CA LEU A 63 -9.23 -0.84 8.97
C LEU A 63 -9.01 -1.17 10.47
N ALA A 64 -10.08 -1.54 11.19
CA ALA A 64 -10.01 -1.89 12.61
C ALA A 64 -9.19 -3.15 12.91
N ASN A 65 -9.04 -4.03 11.92
CA ASN A 65 -8.31 -5.30 12.04
C ASN A 65 -6.95 -5.27 11.32
N LEU A 66 -6.55 -4.11 10.80
CA LEU A 66 -5.35 -3.95 9.98
C LEU A 66 -4.09 -4.21 10.81
N MET A 67 -3.12 -4.90 10.22
CA MET A 67 -1.87 -5.29 10.87
C MET A 67 -0.67 -4.99 9.97
N PRO A 68 0.54 -4.84 10.54
CA PRO A 68 1.77 -4.78 9.76
C PRO A 68 1.89 -5.95 8.78
N GLY A 69 2.13 -5.62 7.51
CA GLY A 69 2.26 -6.56 6.41
C GLY A 69 0.98 -6.80 5.62
N ASP A 70 -0.16 -6.30 6.07
CA ASP A 70 -1.35 -6.19 5.22
C ASP A 70 -1.04 -5.23 4.04
N ILE A 71 -1.78 -5.39 2.93
CA ILE A 71 -1.58 -4.63 1.70
C ILE A 71 -2.79 -3.73 1.47
N VAL A 72 -2.52 -2.48 1.09
CA VAL A 72 -3.53 -1.51 0.68
C VAL A 72 -3.51 -1.42 -0.85
N GLN A 73 -4.65 -1.69 -1.47
CA GLN A 73 -4.90 -1.37 -2.88
C GLN A 73 -5.71 -0.09 -2.94
N PHE A 74 -5.27 0.87 -3.75
CA PHE A 74 -5.99 2.10 -4.01
C PHE A 74 -6.46 2.18 -5.45
N ASN A 75 -7.57 2.86 -5.66
CA ASN A 75 -8.10 3.26 -6.96
C ASN A 75 -8.53 4.73 -6.87
N TYR A 76 -8.01 5.56 -7.77
CA TYR A 76 -8.08 7.04 -7.72
C TYR A 76 -7.53 7.60 -6.39
N TYR A 77 -6.30 7.22 -6.05
CA TYR A 77 -5.66 7.62 -4.80
C TYR A 77 -5.31 9.11 -4.78
N THR A 78 -6.00 9.87 -3.94
CA THR A 78 -5.66 11.26 -3.63
C THR A 78 -5.27 11.40 -2.15
N VAL A 79 -4.39 12.35 -1.90
CA VAL A 79 -4.02 12.78 -0.54
C VAL A 79 -4.30 14.26 -0.45
N HIS A 80 -5.23 14.63 0.42
CA HIS A 80 -5.44 16.01 0.83
C HIS A 80 -4.54 16.31 2.02
N VAL A 81 -3.81 17.42 1.99
CA VAL A 81 -2.94 17.87 3.07
C VAL A 81 -3.36 19.29 3.46
N ASP A 82 -3.67 19.47 4.74
CA ASP A 82 -3.79 20.79 5.37
C ASP A 82 -2.47 21.10 6.08
N ALA A 83 -1.78 22.14 5.63
CA ALA A 83 -0.56 22.60 6.27
C ALA A 83 -0.83 23.49 7.48
N ALA A 84 0.14 23.52 8.38
CA ALA A 84 0.07 24.30 9.61
C ALA A 84 -0.02 25.82 9.38
N ASP A 85 0.33 26.30 8.18
CA ASP A 85 0.20 27.70 7.78
C ASP A 85 -1.21 28.07 7.26
N GLY A 86 -2.15 27.12 7.29
CA GLY A 86 -3.52 27.29 6.83
C GLY A 86 -3.71 27.10 5.32
N SER A 87 -2.64 26.77 4.57
CA SER A 87 -2.77 26.34 3.18
C SER A 87 -3.20 24.87 3.11
N SER A 88 -3.86 24.49 2.02
CA SER A 88 -4.15 23.08 1.74
C SER A 88 -3.94 22.77 0.27
N TRP A 89 -3.55 21.53 -0.01
CA TRP A 89 -3.40 21.05 -1.38
C TRP A 89 -3.79 19.58 -1.49
N GLU A 90 -4.22 19.20 -2.68
CA GLU A 90 -4.52 17.82 -3.03
C GLU A 90 -3.45 17.28 -3.98
N GLU A 91 -2.95 16.08 -3.71
CA GLU A 91 -2.04 15.36 -4.59
C GLU A 91 -2.65 14.04 -5.01
N THR A 92 -2.75 13.82 -6.32
CA THR A 92 -2.97 12.47 -6.86
C THR A 92 -1.66 11.69 -6.83
N ARG A 93 -1.70 10.44 -6.34
CA ARG A 93 -0.52 9.59 -6.21
C ARG A 93 -0.73 8.25 -6.90
N GLY A 94 0.21 7.85 -7.75
CA GLY A 94 0.17 6.53 -8.41
C GLY A 94 -1.04 6.34 -9.34
N GLU A 95 -1.26 7.28 -10.27
CA GLU A 95 -2.43 7.26 -11.17
C GLU A 95 -2.52 6.00 -12.06
N PRO A 96 -3.73 5.47 -12.32
CA PRO A 96 -4.96 5.60 -11.51
C PRO A 96 -5.01 4.64 -10.32
N ARG A 97 -4.07 3.68 -10.24
CA ARG A 97 -4.06 2.60 -9.24
C ARG A 97 -2.72 2.52 -8.54
N HIS A 98 -2.79 2.37 -7.22
CA HIS A 98 -1.60 2.34 -6.38
C HIS A 98 -1.66 1.22 -5.35
N THR A 99 -0.50 0.74 -4.92
CA THR A 99 -0.39 -0.32 -3.92
C THR A 99 0.66 0.04 -2.89
N ALA A 100 0.33 -0.19 -1.61
CA ALA A 100 1.25 0.02 -0.50
C ALA A 100 1.18 -1.11 0.53
N ILE A 101 2.24 -1.30 1.31
CA ILE A 101 2.33 -2.32 2.36
C ILE A 101 2.23 -1.64 3.72
N VAL A 102 1.38 -2.12 4.61
CA VAL A 102 1.22 -1.57 5.96
C VAL A 102 2.48 -1.81 6.79
N ALA A 103 3.11 -0.73 7.25
CA ALA A 103 4.24 -0.74 8.15
C ALA A 103 3.79 -0.80 9.62
N SER A 104 2.79 0.00 9.98
CA SER A 104 2.24 0.08 11.33
C SER A 104 0.88 0.75 11.34
N VAL A 105 0.03 0.37 12.28
CA VAL A 105 -1.28 0.98 12.52
C VAL A 105 -1.23 1.72 13.85
N GLY A 106 -1.60 3.00 13.82
CA GLY A 106 -1.70 3.87 14.98
C GLY A 106 -3.17 4.13 15.37
N ALA A 107 -3.37 5.02 16.34
CA ALA A 107 -4.70 5.45 16.75
C ALA A 107 -5.40 6.29 15.65
N ASN A 108 -6.72 6.37 15.71
CA ASN A 108 -7.56 7.27 14.89
C ASN A 108 -7.29 7.14 13.38
N GLY A 109 -7.28 5.90 12.87
CA GLY A 109 -7.13 5.64 11.43
C GLY A 109 -5.77 6.01 10.83
N LYS A 110 -4.79 6.39 11.66
CA LYS A 110 -3.41 6.63 11.24
C LYS A 110 -2.75 5.30 10.85
N VAL A 111 -2.33 5.18 9.60
CA VAL A 111 -1.63 4.02 9.07
C VAL A 111 -0.36 4.48 8.41
N VAL A 112 0.76 3.88 8.80
CA VAL A 112 2.04 4.11 8.13
C VAL A 112 2.24 2.99 7.13
N VAL A 113 2.60 3.33 5.90
CA VAL A 113 2.79 2.40 4.80
C VAL A 113 4.19 2.53 4.19
N TYR A 114 4.66 1.43 3.59
CA TYR A 114 5.77 1.41 2.65
C TYR A 114 5.19 1.40 1.23
N GLU A 115 5.59 2.34 0.41
CA GLU A 115 5.13 2.47 -0.97
C GLU A 115 6.28 2.82 -1.89
N GLN A 116 6.23 2.31 -3.12
CA GLN A 116 7.14 2.67 -4.19
C GLN A 116 6.36 3.38 -5.28
N ASN A 117 6.99 4.27 -6.04
CA ASN A 117 6.35 4.96 -7.15
C ASN A 117 5.15 5.85 -6.78
N ALA A 118 5.01 6.23 -5.50
CA ALA A 118 3.96 7.19 -5.13
C ALA A 118 4.21 8.58 -5.73
N THR A 119 5.47 8.85 -6.09
CA THR A 119 5.88 9.87 -7.05
C THR A 119 6.52 9.12 -8.22
N PRO A 120 6.24 9.46 -9.50
CA PRO A 120 6.75 8.72 -10.65
C PRO A 120 8.27 8.48 -10.59
N GLY A 121 8.68 7.21 -10.67
CA GLY A 121 10.09 6.77 -10.60
C GLY A 121 10.69 6.74 -9.18
N GLY A 122 9.93 7.08 -8.15
CA GLY A 122 10.40 7.15 -6.77
C GLY A 122 10.73 5.80 -6.15
N ALA A 123 11.81 5.75 -5.36
CA ALA A 123 12.18 4.60 -4.54
C ALA A 123 11.13 4.30 -3.45
N VAL A 124 11.27 3.15 -2.77
CA VAL A 124 10.42 2.82 -1.63
C VAL A 124 10.58 3.88 -0.54
N LYS A 125 9.46 4.47 -0.10
CA LYS A 125 9.39 5.45 0.98
C LYS A 125 8.38 5.04 2.03
N LYS A 126 8.51 5.65 3.21
CA LYS A 126 7.56 5.51 4.31
C LYS A 126 6.62 6.71 4.29
N THR A 127 5.32 6.45 4.24
CA THR A 127 4.29 7.50 4.19
C THR A 127 3.27 7.29 5.31
N THR A 128 2.87 8.37 5.96
CA THR A 128 1.78 8.34 6.96
C THR A 128 0.49 8.75 6.26
N LEU A 129 -0.53 7.91 6.38
CA LEU A 129 -1.86 8.09 5.81
C LEU A 129 -2.89 8.09 6.95
N TYR A 130 -3.98 8.83 6.78
CA TYR A 130 -5.11 8.77 7.70
C TYR A 130 -6.36 8.38 6.91
N PHE A 131 -6.91 7.22 7.29
CA PHE A 131 -8.09 6.63 6.65
C PHE A 131 -9.40 6.97 7.36
N THR A 132 -9.32 7.71 8.47
CA THR A 132 -10.46 8.34 9.13
C THR A 132 -10.23 9.83 9.08
N ASN A 133 -11.30 10.61 8.94
CA ASN A 133 -11.23 12.06 8.80
C ASN A 133 -10.54 12.67 10.03
N THR A 134 -9.31 13.12 9.86
CA THR A 134 -8.51 13.81 10.87
C THR A 134 -7.93 15.05 10.21
N ASP A 135 -7.91 16.16 10.94
CA ASP A 135 -7.82 17.54 10.44
C ASP A 135 -6.46 17.96 9.80
N SER A 136 -5.71 17.06 9.14
CA SER A 136 -4.43 17.46 8.52
C SER A 136 -3.97 16.68 7.30
N ILE A 137 -4.26 15.37 7.19
CA ILE A 137 -3.90 14.58 6.00
C ILE A 137 -4.97 13.52 5.78
N THR A 138 -5.79 13.64 4.74
CA THR A 138 -6.90 12.72 4.48
C THR A 138 -6.69 11.95 3.17
N VAL A 139 -6.93 10.64 3.19
CA VAL A 139 -6.93 9.80 1.99
C VAL A 139 -8.29 9.89 1.29
N GLY A 140 -8.27 10.22 0.00
CA GLY A 140 -9.42 10.17 -0.89
C GLY A 140 -9.38 8.98 -1.87
N GLY A 141 -10.47 8.80 -2.61
CA GLY A 141 -10.65 7.70 -3.56
C GLY A 141 -11.25 6.44 -2.95
N ASN A 142 -11.06 5.31 -3.64
CA ASN A 142 -11.45 3.99 -3.14
C ASN A 142 -10.21 3.23 -2.69
N TRP A 143 -10.33 2.47 -1.60
CA TRP A 143 -9.26 1.60 -1.13
C TRP A 143 -9.80 0.31 -0.53
N TRP A 144 -8.97 -0.73 -0.60
CA TRP A 144 -9.22 -2.04 -0.02
C TRP A 144 -7.98 -2.51 0.73
N PHE A 145 -8.21 -3.14 1.87
CA PHE A 145 -7.14 -3.77 2.63
C PHE A 145 -7.20 -5.28 2.45
N TYR A 146 -6.03 -5.90 2.28
CA TYR A 146 -5.89 -7.33 2.11
C TYR A 146 -4.84 -7.89 3.05
N ARG A 147 -5.17 -9.02 3.68
CA ARG A 147 -4.25 -9.84 4.43
C ARG A 147 -3.60 -10.88 3.53
N PRO A 148 -2.25 -10.92 3.44
CA PRO A 148 -1.54 -11.94 2.68
C PRO A 148 -1.96 -13.37 3.05
N ILE A 149 -2.16 -14.21 2.03
CA ILE A 149 -2.51 -15.62 2.19
C ILE A 149 -1.24 -16.45 2.01
N PRO A 150 -0.86 -17.34 2.95
CA PRO A 150 0.25 -18.28 2.74
C PRO A 150 0.04 -19.16 1.49
N LYS A 151 1.12 -19.56 0.83
CA LYS A 151 1.08 -20.63 -0.20
C LYS A 151 0.92 -22.00 0.43
#